data_AF-A0A2N9WSC9-F1
#
_entry.id   AF-A0A2N9WSC9-F1
#
_cell.length_a   1.000
_cell.length_b   1.000
_cell.length_c   1.000
_cell.angle_alpha   90.00
_cell.angle_beta   90.00
_cell.angle_gamma   90.00
#
_symmetry.space_group_name_H-M   'P 1'
#
loop_
_entity.id
_entity.type
_entity.pdbx_description
1 polymer ?
#
loop_
_entity_poly.entity_id
_entity_poly.type
_entity_poly.pdbx_seq_one_letter_code
_entity_poly.pdbx_strand_id
1 'polypeptide(L)'
;MKKLLELLNKKGIKYLIQDNKITVDGNLNLRNRGIKALPENLSINGDLILTHTKIEALPKNFSVSGDLDLRNTEIKTIPEKVFIGGYLYLTNTEIKALPKNFSISGSLNLANTEITALPESLSVKGDLNLTMTKIKVLPKNFFIGGSLYLGFTEIEALPENFSIKGDLDLKYSKIKILPENLSIGGKLNIESTSIRELPDNLSVGTGLYLDIDKIQNIAYRKNCEDNSQTIFACWVNNGFAIQMNDFFGTFQEFEKMVDEKYSGKIAIEYKKLADTCIKELTEKLKIL
;
A
#
# COMPACT_ATOMS: atom_id res chain seq x y z
N MET A 1 24.12 -2.68 -27.63
CA MET A 1 23.60 -3.82 -28.41
C MET A 1 24.48 -5.07 -28.32
N LYS A 2 25.71 -5.10 -28.88
CA LYS A 2 26.57 -6.30 -28.93
C LYS A 2 26.70 -7.07 -27.60
N LYS A 3 27.03 -6.37 -26.51
CA LYS A 3 27.16 -6.96 -25.16
C LYS A 3 25.87 -7.63 -24.64
N LEU A 4 24.70 -7.11 -25.01
CA LEU A 4 23.42 -7.71 -24.62
C LEU A 4 23.21 -9.02 -25.37
N LEU A 5 23.42 -9.03 -26.69
CA LEU A 5 23.24 -10.23 -27.51
C LEU A 5 24.17 -11.36 -27.11
N GLU A 6 25.44 -11.04 -26.81
CA GLU A 6 26.41 -12.00 -26.25
C GLU A 6 25.92 -12.62 -24.94
N LEU A 7 25.33 -11.81 -24.05
CA LEU A 7 24.76 -12.29 -22.80
C LEU A 7 23.54 -13.18 -23.02
N LEU A 8 22.64 -12.82 -23.94
CA LEU A 8 21.46 -13.61 -24.28
C LEU A 8 21.88 -14.98 -24.82
N ASN A 9 22.82 -15.01 -25.78
CA ASN A 9 23.40 -16.25 -26.32
C ASN A 9 24.02 -17.11 -25.22
N LYS A 10 24.85 -16.51 -24.34
CA LYS A 10 25.48 -17.23 -23.22
C LYS A 10 24.46 -17.84 -22.25
N LYS A 11 23.32 -17.18 -22.07
CA LYS A 11 22.24 -17.66 -21.19
C LYS A 11 21.25 -18.60 -21.89
N GLY A 12 21.41 -18.84 -23.19
CA GLY A 12 20.43 -19.61 -23.99
C GLY A 12 19.06 -18.94 -24.07
N ILE A 13 18.99 -17.61 -23.86
CA ILE A 13 17.74 -16.86 -23.94
C ILE A 13 17.46 -16.58 -25.42
N LYS A 14 16.30 -17.02 -25.89
CA LYS A 14 15.85 -16.78 -27.26
C LYS A 14 15.53 -15.30 -27.45
N TYR A 15 15.86 -14.75 -28.61
CA TYR A 15 15.48 -13.41 -29.00
C TYR A 15 15.31 -13.32 -30.52
N LEU A 16 14.57 -12.32 -30.95
CA LEU A 16 14.36 -11.95 -32.34
C LEU A 16 14.88 -10.54 -32.57
N ILE A 17 15.54 -10.32 -33.71
CA ILE A 17 15.85 -8.97 -34.20
C ILE A 17 15.11 -8.79 -35.52
N GLN A 18 14.17 -7.85 -35.55
CA GLN A 18 13.39 -7.51 -36.74
C GLN A 18 13.13 -6.00 -36.75
N ASP A 19 13.28 -5.34 -37.89
CA ASP A 19 13.00 -3.90 -38.06
C ASP A 19 13.66 -3.01 -36.99
N ASN A 20 14.94 -3.30 -36.67
CA ASN A 20 15.72 -2.61 -35.64
C ASN A 20 15.12 -2.68 -34.21
N LYS A 21 14.25 -3.66 -33.95
CA LYS A 21 13.69 -4.00 -32.65
C LYS A 21 14.29 -5.31 -32.15
N ILE A 22 14.67 -5.33 -30.87
CA ILE A 22 15.14 -6.54 -30.18
C ILE A 22 14.02 -7.04 -29.28
N THR A 23 13.51 -8.23 -29.55
CA THR A 23 12.50 -8.88 -28.71
C THR A 23 13.13 -10.06 -28.00
N VAL A 24 13.22 -10.00 -26.67
CA VAL A 24 13.70 -11.10 -25.82
C VAL A 24 12.50 -11.96 -25.44
N ASP A 25 12.60 -13.26 -25.69
CA ASP A 25 11.58 -14.23 -25.35
C ASP A 25 11.74 -14.67 -23.88
N GLY A 26 10.70 -14.44 -23.08
CA GLY A 26 10.70 -14.71 -21.64
C GLY A 26 11.47 -13.68 -20.79
N ASN A 27 11.96 -14.15 -19.65
CA ASN A 27 12.52 -13.31 -18.58
C ASN A 27 14.00 -12.97 -18.81
N LEU A 28 14.39 -11.75 -18.45
CA LEU A 28 15.76 -11.27 -18.53
C LEU A 28 16.24 -10.74 -17.17
N ASN A 29 17.21 -11.42 -16.58
CA ASN A 29 17.84 -10.98 -15.33
C ASN A 29 19.24 -10.38 -15.57
N LEU A 30 19.36 -9.08 -15.34
CA LEU A 30 20.55 -8.25 -15.48
C LEU A 30 21.07 -7.70 -14.13
N ARG A 31 20.54 -8.17 -13.00
CA ARG A 31 20.91 -7.73 -11.64
C ARG A 31 22.42 -7.71 -11.42
N ASN A 32 22.90 -6.73 -10.63
CA ASN A 32 24.29 -6.59 -10.19
C ASN A 32 25.33 -6.48 -11.34
N ARG A 33 24.90 -6.08 -12.53
CA ARG A 33 25.80 -5.85 -13.67
C ARG A 33 26.08 -4.35 -13.83
N GLY A 34 27.24 -4.02 -14.40
CA GLY A 34 27.58 -2.64 -14.81
C GLY A 34 26.78 -2.14 -16.03
N ILE A 35 25.49 -2.48 -16.10
CA ILE A 35 24.57 -1.98 -17.12
C ILE A 35 24.31 -0.50 -16.81
N LYS A 36 24.66 0.36 -17.76
CA LYS A 36 24.39 1.81 -17.70
C LYS A 36 23.27 2.25 -18.65
N ALA A 37 23.01 1.45 -19.67
CA ALA A 37 21.98 1.72 -20.67
C ALA A 37 21.47 0.41 -21.28
N LEU A 38 20.21 0.42 -21.68
CA LEU A 38 19.60 -0.60 -22.54
C LEU A 38 19.64 -0.13 -24.00
N PRO A 39 19.65 -1.05 -24.98
CA PRO A 39 19.46 -0.65 -26.37
C PRO A 39 18.07 -0.04 -26.59
N GLU A 40 17.98 0.90 -27.53
CA GLU A 40 16.70 1.38 -28.05
C GLU A 40 15.89 0.23 -28.68
N ASN A 41 14.56 0.40 -28.74
CA ASN A 41 13.62 -0.58 -29.30
C ASN A 41 13.75 -1.98 -28.67
N LEU A 42 13.96 -2.04 -27.35
CA LEU A 42 14.01 -3.29 -26.61
C LEU A 42 12.62 -3.67 -26.07
N SER A 43 12.17 -4.87 -26.41
CA SER A 43 10.98 -5.50 -25.84
C SER A 43 11.35 -6.78 -25.11
N ILE A 44 10.80 -6.95 -23.90
CA ILE A 44 10.94 -8.17 -23.09
C ILE A 44 9.55 -8.81 -22.96
N ASN A 45 9.40 -10.06 -23.41
CA ASN A 45 8.10 -10.77 -23.35
C ASN A 45 7.77 -11.34 -21.97
N GLY A 46 8.71 -11.35 -21.04
CA GLY A 46 8.50 -11.68 -19.62
C GLY A 46 8.97 -10.55 -18.70
N ASP A 47 9.57 -10.92 -17.58
CA ASP A 47 10.07 -9.98 -16.57
C ASP A 47 11.46 -9.45 -16.91
N LEU A 48 11.74 -8.20 -16.52
CA LEU A 48 13.07 -7.59 -16.58
C LEU A 48 13.56 -7.19 -15.20
N ILE A 49 14.66 -7.80 -14.76
CA ILE A 49 15.29 -7.50 -13.47
C ILE A 49 16.59 -6.71 -13.70
N LEU A 50 16.62 -5.46 -13.24
CA LEU A 50 17.72 -4.50 -13.33
C LEU A 50 18.24 -4.05 -11.96
N THR A 51 17.80 -4.70 -10.88
CA THR A 51 18.19 -4.35 -9.51
C THR A 51 19.70 -4.16 -9.36
N HIS A 52 20.14 -3.11 -8.65
CA HIS A 52 21.56 -2.82 -8.39
C HIS A 52 22.43 -2.69 -9.65
N THR A 53 21.85 -2.21 -10.75
CA THR A 53 22.62 -1.77 -11.92
C THR A 53 22.85 -0.26 -11.86
N LYS A 54 23.63 0.26 -12.82
CA LYS A 54 23.96 1.70 -12.96
C LYS A 54 23.14 2.36 -14.06
N ILE A 55 21.94 1.85 -14.32
CA ILE A 55 21.06 2.39 -15.35
C ILE A 55 20.46 3.71 -14.87
N GLU A 56 20.59 4.75 -15.69
CA GLU A 56 20.11 6.11 -15.39
C GLU A 56 18.81 6.47 -16.12
N ALA A 57 18.52 5.77 -17.24
CA ALA A 57 17.33 5.99 -18.05
C ALA A 57 16.88 4.71 -18.78
N LEU A 58 15.57 4.58 -18.97
CA LEU A 58 14.99 3.61 -19.90
C LEU A 58 14.96 4.19 -21.33
N PRO A 59 15.09 3.34 -22.37
CA PRO A 59 14.97 3.79 -23.75
C PRO A 59 13.54 4.28 -24.06
N LYS A 60 13.39 5.11 -25.11
CA LYS A 60 12.09 5.73 -25.44
C LYS A 60 11.06 4.72 -25.89
N ASN A 61 11.48 3.74 -26.67
CA ASN A 61 10.64 2.67 -27.19
C ASN A 61 10.97 1.39 -26.43
N PHE A 62 10.46 1.30 -25.21
CA PHE A 62 10.75 0.22 -24.27
C PHE A 62 9.46 -0.44 -23.78
N SER A 63 9.42 -1.76 -23.77
CA SER A 63 8.27 -2.51 -23.28
C SER A 63 8.67 -3.77 -22.51
N VAL A 64 7.94 -4.06 -21.45
CA VAL A 64 8.05 -5.28 -20.66
C VAL A 64 6.65 -5.84 -20.48
N SER A 65 6.41 -7.08 -20.91
CA SER A 65 5.08 -7.70 -20.77
C SER A 65 4.82 -8.22 -19.35
N GLY A 66 5.88 -8.55 -18.61
CA GLY A 66 5.81 -8.92 -17.19
C GLY A 66 6.21 -7.77 -16.26
N ASP A 67 6.90 -8.13 -15.18
CA ASP A 67 7.38 -7.21 -14.14
C ASP A 67 8.66 -6.47 -14.54
N LEU A 68 8.79 -5.22 -14.10
CA LEU A 68 10.01 -4.42 -14.22
C LEU A 68 10.56 -4.07 -12.83
N ASP A 69 11.72 -4.64 -12.50
CA ASP A 69 12.41 -4.41 -11.23
C ASP A 69 13.64 -3.51 -11.42
N LEU A 70 13.51 -2.24 -11.03
CA LEU A 70 14.52 -1.18 -11.10
C LEU A 70 15.02 -0.77 -9.70
N ARG A 71 14.79 -1.58 -8.67
CA ARG A 71 15.15 -1.21 -7.30
C ARG A 71 16.66 -0.97 -7.16
N ASN A 72 17.05 0.05 -6.39
CA ASN A 72 18.45 0.42 -6.17
C ASN A 72 19.22 0.70 -7.48
N THR A 73 18.59 1.37 -8.42
CA THR A 73 19.23 1.89 -9.65
C THR A 73 19.30 3.42 -9.60
N GLU A 74 20.04 4.02 -10.55
CA GLU A 74 20.23 5.47 -10.66
C GLU A 74 19.17 6.11 -11.57
N ILE A 75 18.03 5.43 -11.79
CA ILE A 75 16.99 5.92 -12.69
C ILE A 75 16.29 7.15 -12.11
N LYS A 76 16.13 8.17 -12.96
CA LYS A 76 15.59 9.50 -12.54
C LYS A 76 14.23 9.81 -13.12
N THR A 77 13.86 9.14 -14.23
CA THR A 77 12.60 9.39 -14.95
C THR A 77 12.06 8.10 -15.55
N ILE A 78 10.74 7.99 -15.64
CA ILE A 78 10.05 7.02 -16.49
C ILE A 78 9.66 7.69 -17.81
N PRO A 79 9.85 7.05 -18.98
CA PRO A 79 9.41 7.60 -20.25
C PRO A 79 7.88 7.82 -20.30
N GLU A 80 7.44 8.86 -21.00
CA GLU A 80 5.99 9.15 -21.20
C GLU A 80 5.23 7.99 -21.84
N LYS A 81 5.90 7.21 -22.70
CA LYS A 81 5.35 6.03 -23.37
C LYS A 81 6.16 4.82 -22.94
N VAL A 82 5.69 4.13 -21.91
CA VAL A 82 6.24 2.85 -21.49
C VAL A 82 5.10 1.87 -21.28
N PHE A 83 5.29 0.63 -21.70
CA PHE A 83 4.36 -0.47 -21.42
C PHE A 83 5.01 -1.44 -20.43
N ILE A 84 4.37 -1.62 -19.28
CA ILE A 84 4.73 -2.60 -18.26
C ILE A 84 3.45 -3.38 -17.94
N GLY A 85 3.41 -4.65 -18.31
CA GLY A 85 2.21 -5.48 -18.14
C GLY A 85 1.97 -5.92 -16.69
N GLY A 86 3.05 -6.10 -15.92
CA GLY A 86 3.01 -6.50 -14.52
C GLY A 86 3.30 -5.35 -13.55
N TYR A 87 4.11 -5.66 -12.54
CA TYR A 87 4.51 -4.78 -11.46
C TYR A 87 5.70 -3.87 -11.83
N LEU A 88 5.74 -2.67 -11.28
CA LEU A 88 6.87 -1.75 -11.40
C LEU A 88 7.47 -1.48 -10.02
N TYR A 89 8.72 -1.89 -9.83
CA TYR A 89 9.47 -1.68 -8.60
C TYR A 89 10.55 -0.60 -8.80
N LEU A 90 10.40 0.53 -8.12
CA LEU A 90 11.28 1.70 -8.17
C LEU A 90 11.86 2.05 -6.79
N THR A 91 11.77 1.13 -5.82
CA THR A 91 12.29 1.36 -4.46
C THR A 91 13.76 1.80 -4.47
N ASN A 92 14.10 2.81 -3.69
CA ASN A 92 15.46 3.37 -3.58
C ASN A 92 16.02 3.85 -4.94
N THR A 93 15.22 4.57 -5.72
CA THR A 93 15.66 5.23 -6.97
C THR A 93 15.57 6.75 -6.83
N GLU A 94 16.17 7.48 -7.77
CA GLU A 94 16.17 8.96 -7.80
C GLU A 94 14.94 9.55 -8.50
N ILE A 95 13.85 8.78 -8.64
CA ILE A 95 12.61 9.24 -9.29
C ILE A 95 11.98 10.37 -8.46
N LYS A 96 11.72 11.50 -9.13
CA LYS A 96 11.09 12.70 -8.53
C LYS A 96 9.66 12.95 -8.99
N ALA A 97 9.30 12.41 -10.16
CA ALA A 97 7.97 12.56 -10.75
C ALA A 97 7.66 11.39 -11.68
N LEU A 98 6.36 11.11 -11.84
CA LEU A 98 5.83 10.21 -12.85
C LEU A 98 5.33 11.01 -14.07
N PRO A 99 5.25 10.39 -15.26
CA PRO A 99 4.57 10.96 -16.42
C PRO A 99 3.15 11.41 -16.12
N LYS A 100 2.68 12.46 -16.81
CA LYS A 100 1.36 13.07 -16.53
C LYS A 100 0.20 12.09 -16.61
N ASN A 101 0.24 11.16 -17.57
CA ASN A 101 -0.82 10.17 -17.80
C ASN A 101 -0.35 8.76 -17.43
N PHE A 102 0.49 8.64 -16.40
CA PHE A 102 1.06 7.35 -16.01
C PHE A 102 -0.03 6.38 -15.55
N SER A 103 -0.01 5.17 -16.12
CA SER A 103 -0.89 4.08 -15.71
C SER A 103 -0.15 2.75 -15.72
N ILE A 104 -0.53 1.84 -14.84
CA ILE A 104 0.05 0.50 -14.74
C ILE A 104 -1.02 -0.54 -14.40
N SER A 105 -0.92 -1.71 -15.04
CA SER A 105 -1.90 -2.80 -14.83
C SER A 105 -1.63 -3.65 -13.59
N GLY A 106 -0.43 -3.58 -13.02
CA GLY A 106 -0.10 -4.17 -11.73
C GLY A 106 0.02 -3.13 -10.60
N SER A 107 0.73 -3.52 -9.54
CA SER A 107 1.15 -2.65 -8.44
C SER A 107 2.36 -1.78 -8.80
N LEU A 108 2.47 -0.63 -8.12
CA LEU A 108 3.55 0.34 -8.25
C LEU A 108 4.23 0.55 -6.89
N ASN A 109 5.53 0.28 -6.82
CA ASN A 109 6.33 0.51 -5.62
C ASN A 109 7.32 1.65 -5.83
N LEU A 110 7.07 2.77 -5.15
CA LEU A 110 7.87 4.00 -5.15
C LEU A 110 8.49 4.28 -3.77
N ALA A 111 8.56 3.27 -2.90
CA ALA A 111 9.05 3.44 -1.55
C ALA A 111 10.48 4.01 -1.53
N ASN A 112 10.75 4.94 -0.61
CA ASN A 112 12.04 5.61 -0.48
C ASN A 112 12.57 6.20 -1.82
N THR A 113 11.68 6.85 -2.56
CA THR A 113 12.02 7.71 -3.71
C THR A 113 11.87 9.18 -3.34
N GLU A 114 12.29 10.08 -4.22
CA GLU A 114 12.17 11.52 -4.03
C GLU A 114 10.84 12.11 -4.52
N ILE A 115 9.82 11.28 -4.78
CA ILE A 115 8.51 11.77 -5.20
C ILE A 115 7.89 12.70 -4.15
N THR A 116 7.41 13.85 -4.62
CA THR A 116 6.69 14.86 -3.83
C THR A 116 5.24 15.03 -4.24
N ALA A 117 4.86 14.57 -5.44
CA ALA A 117 3.51 14.67 -5.99
C ALA A 117 3.21 13.53 -6.97
N LEU A 118 1.95 13.13 -7.06
CA LEU A 118 1.45 12.18 -8.04
C LEU A 118 0.75 12.93 -9.19
N PRO A 119 0.71 12.37 -10.40
CA PRO A 119 -0.08 12.93 -11.48
C PRO A 119 -1.58 12.82 -11.15
N GLU A 120 -2.36 13.83 -11.55
CA GLU A 120 -3.81 13.88 -11.28
C GLU A 120 -4.55 12.67 -11.84
N SER A 121 -4.14 12.14 -12.99
CA SER A 121 -4.77 10.99 -13.65
C SER A 121 -4.03 9.67 -13.40
N LEU A 122 -3.30 9.54 -12.28
CA LEU A 122 -2.62 8.30 -11.94
C LEU A 122 -3.64 7.15 -11.84
N SER A 123 -3.35 6.04 -12.53
CA SER A 123 -4.14 4.82 -12.44
C SER A 123 -3.24 3.60 -12.16
N VAL A 124 -3.42 2.99 -10.99
CA VAL A 124 -2.72 1.78 -10.56
C VAL A 124 -3.79 0.72 -10.31
N LYS A 125 -3.81 -0.37 -11.08
CA LYS A 125 -4.82 -1.42 -10.88
C LYS A 125 -4.54 -2.29 -9.64
N GLY A 126 -3.28 -2.42 -9.24
CA GLY A 126 -2.88 -3.08 -8.00
C GLY A 126 -2.68 -2.11 -6.85
N ASP A 127 -1.67 -2.37 -6.05
CA ASP A 127 -1.31 -1.57 -4.88
C ASP A 127 -0.38 -0.41 -5.24
N LEU A 128 -0.43 0.66 -4.46
CA LEU A 128 0.51 1.77 -4.54
C LEU A 128 1.28 1.90 -3.23
N ASN A 129 2.61 1.75 -3.30
CA ASN A 129 3.48 1.96 -2.15
C ASN A 129 4.29 3.26 -2.30
N LEU A 130 4.03 4.21 -1.40
CA LEU A 130 4.68 5.53 -1.28
C LEU A 130 5.40 5.69 0.06
N THR A 131 5.63 4.60 0.78
CA THR A 131 6.28 4.61 2.09
C THR A 131 7.64 5.32 2.03
N MET A 132 7.94 6.18 2.99
CA MET A 132 9.17 6.99 3.05
C MET A 132 9.39 7.91 1.84
N THR A 133 8.33 8.34 1.15
CA THR A 133 8.41 9.44 0.17
C THR A 133 8.09 10.79 0.81
N LYS A 134 8.31 11.88 0.07
CA LYS A 134 8.06 13.26 0.54
C LYS A 134 6.67 13.76 0.12
N ILE A 135 5.74 12.87 -0.16
CA ILE A 135 4.38 13.24 -0.56
C ILE A 135 3.66 13.93 0.61
N LYS A 136 2.95 15.03 0.29
CA LYS A 136 2.21 15.84 1.27
C LYS A 136 0.71 15.87 1.03
N VAL A 137 0.30 15.67 -0.22
CA VAL A 137 -1.10 15.72 -0.68
C VAL A 137 -1.30 14.66 -1.74
N LEU A 138 -2.46 13.99 -1.70
CA LEU A 138 -2.91 13.10 -2.77
C LEU A 138 -3.72 13.90 -3.80
N PRO A 139 -3.61 13.59 -5.11
CA PRO A 139 -4.44 14.21 -6.14
C PRO A 139 -5.93 13.90 -5.89
N LYS A 140 -6.82 14.72 -6.45
CA LYS A 140 -8.26 14.53 -6.25
C LYS A 140 -8.81 13.33 -7.03
N ASN A 141 -8.26 13.06 -8.22
CA ASN A 141 -8.85 12.16 -9.20
C ASN A 141 -7.93 11.00 -9.63
N PHE A 142 -7.32 10.30 -8.66
CA PHE A 142 -6.50 9.11 -8.93
C PHE A 142 -7.25 7.81 -8.64
N PHE A 143 -6.76 6.72 -9.21
CA PHE A 143 -7.32 5.39 -9.02
C PHE A 143 -6.26 4.42 -8.51
N ILE A 144 -6.63 3.70 -7.44
CA ILE A 144 -5.90 2.54 -6.91
C ILE A 144 -6.90 1.39 -6.78
N GLY A 145 -6.60 0.25 -7.39
CA GLY A 145 -7.45 -0.93 -7.31
C GLY A 145 -7.23 -1.78 -6.06
N GLY A 146 -6.02 -1.74 -5.49
CA GLY A 146 -5.62 -2.46 -4.28
C GLY A 146 -5.41 -1.57 -3.06
N SER A 147 -4.32 -1.81 -2.33
CA SER A 147 -3.93 -1.11 -1.09
C SER A 147 -3.09 0.14 -1.36
N LEU A 148 -3.09 1.07 -0.41
CA LEU A 148 -2.29 2.30 -0.42
C LEU A 148 -1.41 2.39 0.82
N TYR A 149 -0.09 2.44 0.62
CA TYR A 149 0.89 2.58 1.70
C TYR A 149 1.51 3.97 1.69
N LEU A 150 1.28 4.73 2.76
CA LEU A 150 1.73 6.11 2.99
C LEU A 150 2.55 6.23 4.29
N GLY A 151 3.08 5.11 4.80
CA GLY A 151 3.87 5.12 6.03
C GLY A 151 5.10 6.03 5.92
N PHE A 152 5.44 6.73 6.99
CA PHE A 152 6.58 7.66 7.06
C PHE A 152 6.57 8.76 5.97
N THR A 153 5.39 9.16 5.50
CA THR A 153 5.24 10.29 4.55
C THR A 153 4.94 11.60 5.28
N GLU A 154 4.99 12.71 4.55
CA GLU A 154 4.59 14.02 5.05
C GLU A 154 3.10 14.33 4.80
N ILE A 155 2.26 13.32 4.52
CA ILE A 155 0.83 13.54 4.27
C ILE A 155 0.16 14.14 5.51
N GLU A 156 -0.57 15.25 5.33
CA GLU A 156 -1.25 15.95 6.43
C GLU A 156 -2.78 15.76 6.41
N ALA A 157 -3.34 15.44 5.24
CA ALA A 157 -4.77 15.20 5.04
C ALA A 157 -5.01 14.22 3.89
N LEU A 158 -6.12 13.48 3.99
CA LEU A 158 -6.69 12.71 2.88
C LEU A 158 -7.77 13.53 2.17
N PRO A 159 -8.10 13.21 0.90
CA PRO A 159 -9.27 13.78 0.23
C PRO A 159 -10.57 13.56 1.03
N GLU A 160 -11.55 14.43 0.84
CA GLU A 160 -12.91 14.20 1.35
C GLU A 160 -13.51 12.95 0.70
N ASN A 161 -14.32 12.18 1.45
CA ASN A 161 -14.94 10.92 1.00
C ASN A 161 -13.92 9.91 0.42
N PHE A 162 -12.72 9.87 1.00
CA PHE A 162 -11.66 8.98 0.54
C PHE A 162 -12.05 7.51 0.71
N SER A 163 -11.85 6.71 -0.35
CA SER A 163 -12.10 5.28 -0.32
C SER A 163 -11.01 4.47 -1.00
N ILE A 164 -10.64 3.35 -0.39
CA ILE A 164 -9.71 2.36 -0.91
C ILE A 164 -10.31 0.97 -0.69
N LYS A 165 -10.20 0.08 -1.69
CA LYS A 165 -10.72 -1.29 -1.61
C LYS A 165 -9.84 -2.20 -0.75
N GLY A 166 -8.53 -1.99 -0.78
CA GLY A 166 -7.56 -2.73 0.03
C GLY A 166 -7.29 -2.08 1.38
N ASP A 167 -6.04 -2.22 1.82
CA ASP A 167 -5.54 -1.63 3.06
C ASP A 167 -5.10 -0.18 2.87
N LEU A 168 -5.13 0.60 3.95
CA LEU A 168 -4.55 1.93 4.04
C LEU A 168 -3.57 2.00 5.21
N ASP A 169 -2.29 2.23 4.91
CA ASP A 169 -1.25 2.43 5.92
C ASP A 169 -0.81 3.90 5.97
N LEU A 170 -1.06 4.56 7.09
CA LEU A 170 -0.69 5.95 7.40
C LEU A 170 0.34 6.04 8.53
N LYS A 171 0.95 4.92 8.92
CA LYS A 171 1.83 4.83 10.08
C LYS A 171 2.97 5.86 10.02
N TYR A 172 3.24 6.56 11.11
CA TYR A 172 4.26 7.63 11.18
C TYR A 172 4.06 8.81 10.19
N SER A 173 2.89 8.97 9.59
CA SER A 173 2.60 10.16 8.79
C SER A 173 2.26 11.38 9.66
N LYS A 174 2.22 12.56 9.03
CA LYS A 174 1.85 13.84 9.67
C LYS A 174 0.34 14.06 9.77
N ILE A 175 -0.48 13.07 9.41
CA ILE A 175 -1.93 13.19 9.43
C ILE A 175 -2.44 13.43 10.85
N LYS A 176 -3.42 14.34 10.96
CA LYS A 176 -3.98 14.76 12.25
C LYS A 176 -5.43 14.33 12.43
N ILE A 177 -6.18 14.22 11.33
CA ILE A 177 -7.61 13.94 11.32
C ILE A 177 -7.91 13.03 10.13
N LEU A 178 -8.81 12.07 10.31
CA LEU A 178 -9.37 11.25 9.23
C LEU A 178 -10.62 11.93 8.67
N PRO A 179 -10.89 11.87 7.36
CA PRO A 179 -12.12 12.43 6.80
C PRO A 179 -13.33 11.66 7.32
N GLU A 180 -14.47 12.36 7.50
CA GLU A 180 -15.68 11.78 8.10
C GLU A 180 -16.15 10.48 7.42
N ASN A 181 -16.25 10.50 6.09
CA ASN A 181 -16.73 9.36 5.30
C ASN A 181 -15.56 8.53 4.74
N LEU A 182 -14.58 8.19 5.59
CA LEU A 182 -13.46 7.32 5.21
C LEU A 182 -13.91 5.86 5.07
N SER A 183 -13.71 5.25 3.90
CA SER A 183 -14.11 3.87 3.63
C SER A 183 -12.94 3.00 3.15
N ILE A 184 -12.50 2.07 3.98
CA ILE A 184 -11.38 1.15 3.72
C ILE A 184 -11.88 -0.29 3.69
N GLY A 185 -11.75 -0.98 2.55
CA GLY A 185 -12.21 -2.37 2.44
C GLY A 185 -11.36 -3.38 3.21
N GLY A 186 -10.09 -3.06 3.47
CA GLY A 186 -9.16 -3.89 4.24
C GLY A 186 -8.89 -3.35 5.65
N LYS A 187 -7.61 -3.19 5.97
CA LYS A 187 -7.07 -2.72 7.25
C LYS A 187 -6.73 -1.23 7.19
N LEU A 188 -6.93 -0.53 8.29
CA LEU A 188 -6.46 0.86 8.47
C LEU A 188 -5.39 0.90 9.56
N ASN A 189 -4.17 1.31 9.20
CA ASN A 189 -3.09 1.55 10.16
C ASN A 189 -2.85 3.06 10.34
N ILE A 190 -3.08 3.57 11.55
CA ILE A 190 -2.84 4.95 11.97
C ILE A 190 -1.90 5.04 13.17
N GLU A 191 -1.12 3.99 13.44
CA GLU A 191 -0.12 3.97 14.50
C GLU A 191 0.88 5.11 14.35
N SER A 192 1.33 5.67 15.47
CA SER A 192 2.32 6.76 15.49
C SER A 192 1.92 8.01 14.70
N THR A 193 0.62 8.27 14.53
CA THR A 193 0.09 9.53 13.98
C THR A 193 -0.29 10.50 15.11
N SER A 194 -0.80 11.68 14.73
CA SER A 194 -1.36 12.66 15.68
C SER A 194 -2.87 12.53 15.87
N ILE A 195 -3.50 11.54 15.25
CA ILE A 195 -4.95 11.30 15.34
C ILE A 195 -5.34 11.02 16.80
N ARG A 196 -6.42 11.66 17.23
CA ARG A 196 -6.98 11.54 18.58
C ARG A 196 -8.39 10.99 18.60
N GLU A 197 -9.11 11.04 17.49
CA GLU A 197 -10.49 10.59 17.42
C GLU A 197 -10.72 9.85 16.10
N LEU A 198 -11.57 8.81 16.14
CA LEU A 198 -12.10 8.13 14.96
C LEU A 198 -13.38 8.85 14.49
N PRO A 199 -13.61 9.05 13.20
CA PRO A 199 -14.82 9.70 12.71
C PRO A 199 -16.04 8.80 12.83
N ASP A 200 -17.22 9.40 13.02
CA ASP A 200 -18.47 8.68 13.25
C ASP A 200 -18.88 7.84 12.04
N ASN A 201 -18.57 8.26 10.81
CA ASN A 201 -18.89 7.53 9.58
C ASN A 201 -17.70 6.70 9.03
N LEU A 202 -16.77 6.31 9.90
CA LEU A 202 -15.65 5.44 9.53
C LEU A 202 -16.15 4.04 9.13
N SER A 203 -15.75 3.57 7.95
CA SER A 203 -15.96 2.19 7.52
C SER A 203 -14.62 1.51 7.27
N VAL A 204 -14.37 0.41 8.00
CA VAL A 204 -13.17 -0.43 7.83
C VAL A 204 -13.59 -1.89 7.77
N GLY A 205 -13.06 -2.65 6.81
CA GLY A 205 -13.55 -4.00 6.54
C GLY A 205 -12.99 -5.08 7.47
N THR A 206 -11.77 -4.93 8.00
CA THR A 206 -11.13 -6.03 8.75
C THR A 206 -10.43 -5.62 10.04
N GLY A 207 -9.76 -4.47 10.10
CA GLY A 207 -8.98 -4.16 11.30
C GLY A 207 -8.45 -2.74 11.39
N LEU A 208 -8.38 -2.25 12.62
CA LEU A 208 -7.81 -0.96 13.02
C LEU A 208 -6.52 -1.17 13.83
N TYR A 209 -5.42 -0.61 13.36
CA TYR A 209 -4.15 -0.54 14.10
C TYR A 209 -3.89 0.92 14.49
N LEU A 210 -3.80 1.17 15.80
CA LEU A 210 -3.72 2.52 16.34
C LEU A 210 -2.98 2.54 17.69
N ASP A 211 -2.47 3.70 18.07
CA ASP A 211 -1.87 3.90 19.39
C ASP A 211 -3.00 4.02 20.43
N ILE A 212 -3.37 2.91 21.08
CA ILE A 212 -4.58 2.79 21.92
C ILE A 212 -4.71 3.91 22.96
N ASP A 213 -3.60 4.30 23.60
CA ASP A 213 -3.58 5.31 24.65
C ASP A 213 -3.77 6.76 24.12
N LYS A 214 -3.71 6.95 22.80
CA LYS A 214 -3.86 8.27 22.17
C LYS A 214 -5.28 8.58 21.72
N ILE A 215 -6.12 7.56 21.52
CA ILE A 215 -7.46 7.72 20.96
C ILE A 215 -8.46 7.98 22.08
N GLN A 216 -9.18 9.09 21.96
CA GLN A 216 -10.01 9.66 23.00
C GLN A 216 -11.43 9.12 22.97
N ASN A 217 -11.97 8.73 21.82
CA ASN A 217 -13.34 8.24 21.66
C ASN A 217 -13.43 6.70 21.57
N ILE A 218 -12.58 6.00 22.33
CA ILE A 218 -12.63 4.55 22.52
C ILE A 218 -12.60 4.16 24.00
N ALA A 219 -12.96 2.92 24.28
CA ALA A 219 -12.72 2.25 25.55
C ALA A 219 -12.09 0.88 25.26
N TYR A 220 -11.10 0.46 26.06
CA TYR A 220 -10.31 -0.73 25.76
C TYR A 220 -9.96 -1.57 26.99
N ARG A 221 -9.65 -2.85 26.77
CA ARG A 221 -9.11 -3.78 27.78
C ARG A 221 -8.00 -4.63 27.18
N LYS A 222 -7.04 -5.01 28.02
CA LYS A 222 -5.98 -5.96 27.69
C LYS A 222 -6.28 -7.27 28.39
N ASN A 223 -6.29 -8.39 27.65
CA ASN A 223 -6.29 -9.71 28.28
C ASN A 223 -4.84 -10.10 28.65
N CYS A 224 -4.61 -10.45 29.92
CA CYS A 224 -3.30 -10.78 30.46
C CYS A 224 -2.96 -12.27 30.38
N GLU A 225 -3.92 -13.17 30.12
CA GLU A 225 -3.70 -14.62 30.23
C GLU A 225 -3.17 -15.27 28.94
N ASP A 226 -3.36 -14.66 27.76
CA ASP A 226 -2.98 -15.26 26.46
C ASP A 226 -2.35 -14.24 25.48
N ASN A 227 -1.18 -13.71 25.85
CA ASN A 227 -0.39 -12.76 25.05
C ASN A 227 -1.14 -11.47 24.64
N SER A 228 -1.35 -10.55 25.59
CA SER A 228 -1.62 -9.12 25.40
C SER A 228 -2.61 -8.73 24.28
N GLN A 229 -3.66 -9.52 24.05
CA GLN A 229 -4.70 -9.15 23.09
C GLN A 229 -5.47 -7.96 23.62
N THR A 230 -5.48 -6.87 22.84
CA THR A 230 -6.23 -5.66 23.17
C THR A 230 -7.57 -5.72 22.46
N ILE A 231 -8.64 -5.59 23.22
CA ILE A 231 -10.01 -5.41 22.72
C ILE A 231 -10.37 -3.96 22.95
N PHE A 232 -10.94 -3.30 21.96
CA PHE A 232 -11.53 -1.97 22.17
C PHE A 232 -12.88 -1.83 21.47
N ALA A 233 -13.72 -0.98 22.03
CA ALA A 233 -14.95 -0.51 21.44
C ALA A 233 -14.78 0.93 20.93
N CYS A 234 -15.45 1.24 19.83
CA CYS A 234 -15.59 2.59 19.28
C CYS A 234 -17.03 2.79 18.77
N TRP A 235 -17.44 4.04 18.60
CA TRP A 235 -18.73 4.38 17.98
C TRP A 235 -18.50 4.75 16.52
N VAL A 236 -19.09 3.97 15.61
CA VAL A 236 -19.03 4.20 14.16
C VAL A 236 -20.35 3.76 13.50
N ASN A 237 -20.74 4.41 12.42
CA ASN A 237 -21.94 4.11 11.63
C ASN A 237 -23.20 3.94 12.48
N ASN A 238 -23.41 4.82 13.45
CA ASN A 238 -24.54 4.82 14.40
C ASN A 238 -24.62 3.56 15.30
N GLY A 239 -23.49 2.93 15.60
CA GLY A 239 -23.44 1.79 16.52
C GLY A 239 -22.06 1.54 17.11
N PHE A 240 -21.99 0.56 18.01
CA PHE A 240 -20.72 0.10 18.57
C PHE A 240 -20.04 -0.89 17.63
N ALA A 241 -18.76 -0.65 17.36
CA ALA A 241 -17.87 -1.61 16.72
C ALA A 241 -16.77 -2.06 17.69
N ILE A 242 -16.39 -3.34 17.58
CA ILE A 242 -15.37 -3.99 18.38
C ILE A 242 -14.17 -4.32 17.50
N GLN A 243 -12.98 -3.97 17.97
CA GLN A 243 -11.71 -4.42 17.41
C GLN A 243 -11.12 -5.54 18.28
N MET A 244 -10.67 -6.62 17.65
CA MET A 244 -9.77 -7.61 18.25
C MET A 244 -8.96 -8.34 17.17
N ASN A 245 -7.63 -8.34 17.26
CA ASN A 245 -6.74 -8.97 16.26
C ASN A 245 -7.04 -8.47 14.83
N ASP A 246 -7.40 -9.36 13.90
CA ASP A 246 -7.79 -9.07 12.52
C ASP A 246 -9.32 -8.97 12.34
N PHE A 247 -10.07 -8.65 13.41
CA PHE A 247 -11.50 -8.41 13.37
C PHE A 247 -11.82 -6.96 13.72
N PHE A 248 -12.72 -6.36 12.93
CA PHE A 248 -13.41 -5.12 13.19
C PHE A 248 -14.85 -5.29 12.70
N GLY A 249 -15.83 -5.05 13.57
CA GLY A 249 -17.23 -5.22 13.20
C GLY A 249 -18.17 -4.95 14.37
N THR A 250 -19.46 -5.17 14.16
CA THR A 250 -20.48 -4.98 15.20
C THR A 250 -20.26 -5.91 16.39
N PHE A 251 -20.87 -5.59 17.53
CA PHE A 251 -20.83 -6.48 18.71
C PHE A 251 -21.39 -7.88 18.42
N GLN A 252 -22.46 -7.99 17.64
CA GLN A 252 -23.05 -9.27 17.26
C GLN A 252 -22.10 -10.11 16.38
N GLU A 253 -21.44 -9.49 15.40
CA GLU A 253 -20.44 -10.16 14.57
C GLU A 253 -19.23 -10.58 15.40
N PHE A 254 -18.83 -9.76 16.38
CA PHE A 254 -17.77 -10.10 17.31
C PHE A 254 -18.11 -11.34 18.13
N GLU A 255 -19.32 -11.39 18.71
CA GLU A 255 -19.76 -12.54 19.50
C GLU A 255 -19.75 -13.83 18.68
N LYS A 256 -20.24 -13.76 17.43
CA LYS A 256 -20.22 -14.88 16.49
C LYS A 256 -18.78 -15.33 16.19
N MET A 257 -17.90 -14.39 15.87
CA MET A 257 -16.48 -14.69 15.60
C MET A 257 -15.81 -15.33 16.81
N VAL A 258 -16.12 -14.87 18.03
CA VAL A 258 -15.59 -15.45 19.27
C VAL A 258 -16.07 -16.88 19.47
N ASP A 259 -17.37 -17.15 19.26
CA ASP A 259 -17.93 -18.51 19.39
C ASP A 259 -17.38 -19.50 18.35
N GLU A 260 -17.03 -19.00 17.15
CA GLU A 260 -16.43 -19.82 16.10
C GLU A 260 -14.96 -20.17 16.37
N LYS A 261 -14.20 -19.26 17.01
CA LYS A 261 -12.74 -19.41 17.19
C LYS A 261 -12.31 -19.86 18.58
N TYR A 262 -13.10 -19.58 19.62
CA TYR A 262 -12.74 -19.81 21.00
C TYR A 262 -13.82 -20.62 21.70
N SER A 263 -13.48 -21.25 22.82
CA SER A 263 -14.42 -22.09 23.57
C SER A 263 -14.26 -21.93 25.09
N GLY A 264 -15.29 -22.36 25.81
CA GLY A 264 -15.29 -22.39 27.27
C GLY A 264 -15.08 -21.01 27.90
N LYS A 265 -14.18 -20.94 28.87
CA LYS A 265 -13.92 -19.73 29.67
C LYS A 265 -13.39 -18.57 28.84
N ILE A 266 -12.56 -18.84 27.82
CA ILE A 266 -11.92 -17.82 26.98
C ILE A 266 -12.97 -17.06 26.17
N ALA A 267 -13.91 -17.78 25.53
CA ALA A 267 -14.99 -17.16 24.76
C ALA A 267 -15.87 -16.25 25.64
N ILE A 268 -16.22 -16.74 26.83
CA ILE A 268 -17.00 -15.96 27.82
C ILE A 268 -16.23 -14.70 28.25
N GLU A 269 -14.92 -14.82 28.47
CA GLU A 269 -14.09 -13.69 28.88
C GLU A 269 -14.02 -12.61 27.79
N TYR A 270 -13.75 -12.96 26.53
CA TYR A 270 -13.67 -11.98 25.44
C TYR A 270 -14.98 -11.22 25.23
N LYS A 271 -16.12 -11.91 25.28
CA LYS A 271 -17.44 -11.26 25.22
C LYS A 271 -17.67 -10.30 26.37
N LYS A 272 -17.29 -10.70 27.59
CA LYS A 272 -17.38 -9.85 28.78
C LYS A 272 -16.46 -8.61 28.68
N LEU A 273 -15.26 -8.75 28.15
CA LEU A 273 -14.33 -7.64 27.94
C LEU A 273 -14.91 -6.63 26.93
N ALA A 274 -15.46 -7.12 25.81
CA ALA A 274 -16.10 -6.27 24.80
C ALA A 274 -17.35 -5.55 25.35
N ASP A 275 -18.25 -6.25 26.06
CA ASP A 275 -19.41 -5.64 26.73
C ASP A 275 -19.00 -4.56 27.76
N THR A 276 -17.92 -4.83 28.51
CA THR A 276 -17.36 -3.84 29.44
C THR A 276 -16.85 -2.59 28.71
N CYS A 277 -16.18 -2.74 27.57
CA CYS A 277 -15.73 -1.62 26.76
C CYS A 277 -16.92 -0.80 26.24
N ILE A 278 -17.98 -1.46 25.77
CA ILE A 278 -19.21 -0.78 25.32
C ILE A 278 -19.80 0.06 26.45
N LYS A 279 -20.01 -0.52 27.65
CA LYS A 279 -20.60 0.20 28.79
C LYS A 279 -19.81 1.45 29.17
N GLU A 280 -18.48 1.32 29.28
CA GLU A 280 -17.61 2.46 29.55
C GLU A 280 -17.70 3.53 28.44
N LEU A 281 -17.74 3.11 27.18
CA LEU A 281 -17.83 4.03 26.06
C LEU A 281 -19.18 4.76 26.01
N THR A 282 -20.29 4.08 26.33
CA THR A 282 -21.63 4.67 26.44
C THR A 282 -21.64 5.82 27.46
N GLU A 283 -21.08 5.59 28.66
CA GLU A 283 -20.96 6.61 29.70
C GLU A 283 -20.09 7.78 29.24
N LYS A 284 -18.96 7.47 28.59
CA LYS A 284 -17.98 8.45 28.10
C LYS A 284 -18.54 9.36 27.02
N LEU A 285 -19.30 8.80 26.07
CA LEU A 285 -19.89 9.54 24.95
C LEU A 285 -21.25 10.17 25.29
N LYS A 286 -21.79 9.91 26.49
CA LYS A 286 -23.14 10.35 26.92
C LYS A 286 -24.24 9.91 25.93
N ILE A 287 -24.07 8.74 25.32
CA ILE A 287 -25.07 8.14 24.45
C ILE A 287 -26.14 7.54 25.36
N LEU A 288 -27.29 8.20 25.45
CA LEU A 288 -28.48 7.81 26.22
C LEU A 288 -29.67 7.68 25.29
#